data_AF-A0A2M7CSL8-F1
#
_entry.id   AF-A0A2M7CSL8-F1
#
_cell.length_a   1.000
_cell.length_b   1.000
_cell.length_c   1.000
_cell.angle_alpha   90.00
_cell.angle_beta   90.00
_cell.angle_gamma   90.00
#
_symmetry.space_group_name_H-M   'P 1'
#
loop_
_entity.id
_entity.type
_entity.pdbx_description
1 polymer ?
#
loop_
_entity_poly.entity_id
_entity_poly.type
_entity_poly.pdbx_seq_one_letter_code
_entity_poly.pdbx_strand_id
1 'polypeptide(L)'
;TARNIEPSALLAARLAPDMFPLTRQVQIACDFAKGVCGRLAGVELPIHDDFEHSFAELQARIDKVLTFIGGLSAAAFEGAEARLFVIRPGTPKERSFNGQDYLLHYGIPQFFFHHTTTYALLRHNGIDIGKRDFMGNY
;
A
#
# COMPACT_ATOMS: atom_id res chain seq x y z
N THR A 1 21.23 -14.84 -2.88
CA THR A 1 20.47 -13.93 -3.78
C THR A 1 21.38 -13.47 -4.90
N ALA A 2 20.86 -13.01 -6.04
CA ALA A 2 21.60 -12.78 -7.31
C ALA A 2 22.83 -11.83 -7.23
N ARG A 3 23.14 -11.24 -6.07
CA ARG A 3 24.32 -10.40 -5.81
C ARG A 3 24.90 -10.56 -4.39
N ASN A 4 24.64 -11.67 -3.70
CA ASN A 4 25.04 -11.90 -2.29
C ASN A 4 24.56 -10.79 -1.33
N ILE A 5 23.36 -10.26 -1.56
CA ILE A 5 22.76 -9.26 -0.69
C ILE A 5 21.96 -9.97 0.39
N GLU A 6 22.30 -9.70 1.65
CA GLU A 6 21.56 -10.19 2.80
C GLU A 6 20.11 -9.67 2.78
N PRO A 7 19.10 -10.55 2.94
CA PRO A 7 17.69 -10.12 2.91
C PRO A 7 17.35 -9.02 3.93
N SER A 8 17.94 -9.09 5.12
CA SER A 8 17.76 -8.08 6.18
C SER A 8 18.28 -6.70 5.77
N ALA A 9 19.37 -6.64 5.00
CA ALA A 9 19.91 -5.38 4.48
C ALA A 9 18.93 -4.71 3.50
N LEU A 10 18.27 -5.49 2.63
CA LEU A 10 17.24 -4.98 1.73
C LEU A 10 16.00 -4.50 2.48
N LEU A 11 15.53 -5.27 3.46
CA LEU A 11 14.35 -4.93 4.26
C LEU A 11 14.54 -3.61 5.03
N ALA A 12 15.76 -3.35 5.50
CA ALA A 12 16.13 -2.13 6.22
C ALA A 12 16.52 -0.95 5.30
N ALA A 13 16.69 -1.16 3.99
CA ALA A 13 17.17 -0.13 3.07
C ALA A 13 16.21 1.06 2.94
N ARG A 14 16.77 2.27 2.79
CA ARG A 14 16.07 3.56 2.64
C ARG A 14 16.68 4.36 1.50
N LEU A 15 15.89 5.20 0.82
CA LEU A 15 16.40 6.12 -0.22
C LEU A 15 16.97 7.41 0.37
N ALA A 16 16.50 7.81 1.55
CA ALA A 16 17.01 8.95 2.30
C ALA A 16 16.94 8.64 3.81
N PRO A 17 17.77 9.29 4.66
CA PRO A 17 17.82 8.99 6.10
C PRO A 17 16.48 9.12 6.84
N ASP A 18 15.64 10.06 6.41
CA ASP A 18 14.33 10.36 6.98
C ASP A 18 13.16 9.62 6.29
N MET A 19 13.42 8.91 5.19
CA MET A 19 12.42 8.07 4.54
C MET A 19 12.27 6.72 5.24
N PHE A 20 11.07 6.16 5.18
CA PHE A 20 10.79 4.82 5.68
C PHE A 20 11.55 3.72 4.92
N PRO A 21 11.93 2.61 5.59
CA PRO A 21 12.62 1.49 4.97
C PRO A 21 11.70 0.63 4.10
N LEU A 22 12.27 -0.25 3.28
CA LEU A 22 11.53 -1.12 2.36
C LEU A 22 10.35 -1.84 3.02
N THR A 23 10.56 -2.48 4.18
CA THR A 23 9.48 -3.17 4.92
C THR A 23 8.29 -2.25 5.14
N ARG A 24 8.55 -1.02 5.57
CA ARG A 24 7.49 -0.06 5.87
C ARG A 24 6.83 0.51 4.62
N GLN A 25 7.57 0.67 3.52
CA GLN A 25 6.99 1.04 2.23
C GLN A 25 5.96 0.00 1.75
N VAL A 26 6.29 -1.30 1.87
CA VAL A 26 5.37 -2.39 1.54
C VAL A 26 4.14 -2.38 2.47
N GLN A 27 4.35 -2.28 3.79
CA GLN A 27 3.24 -2.21 4.75
C GLN A 27 2.27 -1.06 4.43
N ILE A 28 2.79 0.15 4.20
CA ILE A 28 1.94 1.30 3.91
C ILE A 28 1.23 1.14 2.56
N ALA A 29 1.89 0.57 1.54
CA ALA A 29 1.23 0.27 0.26
C ALA A 29 0.02 -0.67 0.46
N CYS A 30 0.15 -1.77 1.20
CA CYS A 30 -1.03 -2.62 1.44
C CYS A 30 -2.05 -1.96 2.37
N ASP A 31 -1.66 -1.07 3.28
CA ASP A 31 -2.60 -0.29 4.11
C ASP A 31 -3.47 0.66 3.28
N PHE A 32 -2.87 1.33 2.29
CA PHE A 32 -3.64 2.16 1.36
C PHE A 32 -4.54 1.31 0.47
N ALA A 33 -4.03 0.20 -0.08
CA ALA A 33 -4.85 -0.71 -0.89
C ALA A 33 -6.08 -1.22 -0.11
N LYS A 34 -5.88 -1.85 1.05
CA LYS A 34 -7.00 -2.36 1.87
C LYS A 34 -7.89 -1.21 2.38
N GLY A 35 -7.28 -0.13 2.84
CA GLY A 35 -7.98 0.94 3.55
C GLY A 35 -8.84 1.79 2.62
N VAL A 36 -8.40 2.04 1.39
CA VAL A 36 -9.17 2.79 0.40
C VAL A 36 -10.34 1.93 -0.09
N CYS A 37 -10.08 0.68 -0.49
CA CYS A 37 -11.11 -0.24 -0.95
C CYS A 37 -12.16 -0.51 0.13
N GLY A 38 -11.76 -0.85 1.36
CA GLY A 38 -12.70 -1.18 2.42
C GLY A 38 -13.55 0.01 2.88
N ARG A 39 -12.98 1.23 2.94
CA ARG A 39 -13.77 2.43 3.26
C ARG A 39 -14.77 2.75 2.17
N LEU A 40 -14.39 2.66 0.90
CA LEU A 40 -15.31 2.86 -0.23
C LEU A 40 -16.37 1.76 -0.31
N ALA A 41 -16.06 0.53 0.12
CA ALA A 41 -17.04 -0.55 0.25
C ALA A 41 -17.92 -0.41 1.52
N GLY A 42 -17.60 0.52 2.44
CA GLY A 42 -18.32 0.68 3.71
C GLY A 42 -18.19 -0.48 4.67
N VAL A 43 -17.12 -1.28 4.58
CA VAL A 43 -16.89 -2.45 5.45
C VAL A 43 -15.89 -2.15 6.56
N GLU A 44 -15.93 -2.96 7.61
CA GLU A 44 -14.90 -2.93 8.64
C GLU A 44 -13.53 -3.34 8.07
N LEU A 45 -12.48 -2.63 8.47
CA LEU A 45 -11.13 -2.88 7.96
C LEU A 45 -10.42 -3.95 8.81
N PRO A 46 -9.81 -4.96 8.18
CA PRO A 46 -8.98 -5.91 8.91
C PRO A 46 -7.75 -5.20 9.51
N ILE A 47 -7.50 -5.47 10.79
CA ILE A 47 -6.31 -5.01 11.50
C ILE A 47 -5.15 -5.92 11.09
N HIS A 48 -4.06 -5.32 10.61
CA HIS A 48 -2.81 -6.02 10.35
C HIS A 48 -1.76 -5.41 11.27
N ASP A 49 -1.13 -6.23 12.09
CA ASP A 49 0.01 -5.81 12.88
C ASP A 49 1.25 -5.69 11.99
N ASP A 50 2.09 -4.69 12.24
CA ASP A 50 3.27 -4.37 11.43
C ASP A 50 4.54 -5.08 11.95
N PHE A 51 4.45 -6.40 12.19
CA PHE A 51 5.53 -7.23 12.74
C PHE A 51 6.35 -7.99 11.69
N GLU A 52 6.20 -7.69 10.40
CA GLU A 52 6.93 -8.40 9.37
C GLU A 52 8.43 -8.11 9.42
N HIS A 53 9.24 -9.17 9.49
CA HIS A 53 10.70 -9.12 9.56
C HIS A 53 11.37 -9.87 8.41
N SER A 54 10.58 -10.45 7.51
CA SER A 54 11.05 -11.23 6.37
C SER A 54 10.24 -10.94 5.10
N PHE A 55 10.81 -11.26 3.94
CA PHE A 55 10.09 -11.18 2.68
C PHE A 55 8.88 -12.13 2.61
N ALA A 56 8.96 -13.30 3.24
CA ALA A 56 7.86 -14.25 3.29
C ALA A 56 6.66 -13.68 4.05
N GLU A 57 6.89 -13.00 5.17
CA GLU A 57 5.81 -12.34 5.93
C GLU A 57 5.22 -11.16 5.16
N LEU A 58 6.05 -10.37 4.47
CA LEU A 58 5.57 -9.30 3.59
C LEU A 58 4.72 -9.84 2.43
N GLN A 59 5.11 -10.97 1.83
CA GLN A 59 4.31 -11.65 0.80
C GLN A 59 2.98 -12.14 1.37
N ALA A 60 3.00 -12.79 2.55
CA ALA A 60 1.78 -13.20 3.23
C ALA A 60 0.85 -12.02 3.56
N ARG A 61 1.40 -10.84 3.88
CA ARG A 61 0.63 -9.61 4.08
C ARG A 61 -0.04 -9.15 2.79
N ILE A 62 0.68 -9.19 1.66
CA ILE A 62 0.13 -8.86 0.34
C ILE A 62 -1.02 -9.82 0.00
N ASP A 63 -0.84 -11.12 0.19
CA ASP A 63 -1.87 -12.13 -0.08
C ASP A 63 -3.14 -11.92 0.77
N LYS A 64 -2.99 -11.58 2.05
CA LYS A 64 -4.12 -11.22 2.92
C LYS A 64 -4.88 -10.01 2.40
N VAL A 65 -4.18 -8.96 1.93
CA VAL A 65 -4.82 -7.77 1.36
C VAL A 65 -5.51 -8.08 0.03
N LEU A 66 -4.87 -8.86 -0.85
CA LEU A 66 -5.48 -9.29 -2.11
C LEU A 66 -6.74 -10.11 -1.86
N THR A 67 -6.72 -11.04 -0.90
CA THR A 67 -7.87 -11.85 -0.51
C THR A 67 -9.01 -10.97 0.02
N PHE A 68 -8.69 -10.02 0.90
CA PHE A 68 -9.69 -9.08 1.43
C PHE A 68 -10.33 -8.25 0.32
N ILE A 69 -9.53 -7.63 -0.56
CA ILE A 69 -10.05 -6.80 -1.66
C ILE A 69 -10.86 -7.65 -2.64
N GLY A 70 -10.39 -8.86 -2.97
CA GLY A 70 -11.09 -9.78 -3.86
C GLY A 70 -12.42 -10.30 -3.31
N GLY A 71 -12.65 -10.19 -1.99
CA GLY A 71 -13.92 -10.52 -1.34
C GLY A 71 -14.96 -9.40 -1.35
N LEU A 72 -14.60 -8.18 -1.78
CA LEU A 72 -15.54 -7.05 -1.82
C LEU A 72 -16.45 -7.16 -3.03
N SER A 73 -17.77 -7.12 -2.81
CA SER A 73 -18.74 -7.14 -3.91
C SER A 73 -18.84 -5.77 -4.60
N ALA A 74 -19.13 -5.76 -5.90
CA ALA A 74 -19.34 -4.51 -6.64
C ALA A 74 -20.49 -3.68 -6.06
N ALA A 75 -21.57 -4.33 -5.58
CA ALA A 75 -22.71 -3.68 -4.95
C ALA A 75 -22.32 -2.89 -3.68
N ALA A 76 -21.24 -3.28 -2.98
CA ALA A 76 -20.76 -2.54 -1.81
C ALA A 76 -20.25 -1.13 -2.14
N PHE A 77 -19.95 -0.85 -3.42
CA PHE A 77 -19.46 0.44 -3.88
C PHE A 77 -20.56 1.35 -4.45
N GLU A 78 -21.82 0.91 -4.52
CA GLU A 78 -22.92 1.73 -5.05
C GLU A 78 -23.09 3.02 -4.23
N GLY A 79 -23.03 4.17 -4.90
CA GLY A 79 -23.12 5.49 -4.27
C GLY A 79 -21.88 5.91 -3.47
N ALA A 80 -20.81 5.12 -3.48
CA ALA A 80 -19.58 5.44 -2.78
C ALA A 80 -18.94 6.73 -3.30
N GLU A 81 -19.07 7.03 -4.58
CA GLU A 81 -18.50 8.21 -5.25
C GLU A 81 -18.93 9.54 -4.61
N ALA A 82 -20.19 9.63 -4.14
CA ALA A 82 -20.76 10.84 -3.56
C ALA A 82 -20.72 10.86 -2.02
N ARG A 83 -20.54 9.71 -1.37
CA ARG A 83 -20.51 9.61 0.08
C ARG A 83 -19.34 10.39 0.67
N LEU A 84 -19.58 11.10 1.76
CA LEU A 84 -18.55 11.86 2.48
C LEU A 84 -17.74 10.96 3.42
N PHE A 85 -16.43 11.12 3.37
CA PHE A 85 -15.45 10.41 4.19
C PHE A 85 -14.57 11.42 4.92
N VAL A 86 -14.51 11.29 6.25
CA VAL A 86 -13.62 12.08 7.09
C VAL A 86 -12.40 11.25 7.45
N ILE A 87 -11.22 11.74 7.13
CA ILE A 87 -9.96 11.16 7.58
C ILE A 87 -9.44 11.92 8.81
N ARG A 88 -8.87 11.18 9.76
CA ARG A 88 -8.29 11.71 11.01
C ARG A 88 -9.25 12.63 11.78
N PRO A 89 -10.49 12.16 12.06
CA PRO A 89 -11.50 12.97 12.73
C PRO A 89 -11.00 13.45 14.10
N GLY A 90 -11.27 14.71 14.44
CA GLY A 90 -10.89 15.33 15.70
C GLY A 90 -9.42 15.73 15.81
N THR A 91 -8.66 15.73 14.70
CA THR A 91 -7.26 16.17 14.69
C THR A 91 -7.07 17.46 13.89
N PRO A 92 -6.00 18.25 14.10
CA PRO A 92 -5.68 19.40 13.25
C PRO A 92 -5.44 19.07 11.77
N LYS A 93 -5.32 17.77 11.44
CA LYS A 93 -5.14 17.25 10.08
C LYS A 93 -6.41 16.59 9.54
N GLU A 94 -7.57 16.86 10.15
CA GLU A 94 -8.86 16.41 9.65
C GLU A 94 -9.09 16.92 8.23
N ARG A 95 -9.57 16.03 7.37
CA ARG A 95 -9.95 16.33 5.99
C ARG A 95 -11.21 15.56 5.66
N SER A 96 -12.09 16.17 4.87
CA SER A 96 -13.30 15.53 4.35
C SER A 96 -13.22 15.48 2.82
N PHE A 97 -13.66 14.37 2.25
CA PHE A 97 -13.68 14.11 0.80
C PHE A 97 -15.00 13.42 0.44
N ASN A 98 -15.50 13.63 -0.78
CA ASN A 98 -16.41 12.64 -1.37
C ASN A 98 -15.60 11.40 -1.78
N GLY A 99 -16.25 10.26 -2.07
CA GLY A 99 -15.53 9.02 -2.36
C GLY A 99 -14.68 9.07 -3.62
N GLN A 100 -15.11 9.79 -4.66
CA GLN A 100 -14.32 9.93 -5.88
C GLN A 100 -13.01 10.71 -5.61
N ASP A 101 -13.09 11.83 -4.90
CA ASP A 101 -11.92 12.62 -4.51
C ASP A 101 -11.04 11.85 -3.53
N TYR A 102 -11.64 11.11 -2.60
CA TYR A 102 -10.92 10.23 -1.69
C TYR A 102 -10.11 9.17 -2.44
N LEU A 103 -10.67 8.57 -3.49
CA LEU A 103 -9.97 7.58 -4.31
C LEU A 103 -8.87 8.23 -5.16
N LEU A 104 -9.24 9.20 -5.99
CA LEU A 104 -8.38 9.73 -7.06
C LEU A 104 -7.30 10.67 -6.54
N HIS A 105 -7.62 11.49 -5.54
CA HIS A 105 -6.72 12.55 -5.05
C HIS A 105 -6.01 12.21 -3.75
N TYR A 106 -6.47 11.18 -3.03
CA TYR A 106 -5.84 10.74 -1.78
C TYR A 106 -5.34 9.29 -1.85
N GLY A 107 -6.21 8.33 -2.16
CA GLY A 107 -5.90 6.90 -2.10
C GLY A 107 -4.86 6.45 -3.13
N ILE A 108 -5.16 6.66 -4.42
CA ILE A 108 -4.31 6.24 -5.54
C ILE A 108 -2.91 6.89 -5.48
N PRO A 109 -2.76 8.22 -5.27
CA PRO A 109 -1.45 8.84 -5.21
C PRO A 109 -0.58 8.28 -4.08
N GLN A 110 -1.17 8.05 -2.90
CA GLN A 110 -0.44 7.50 -1.77
C GLN A 110 -0.02 6.04 -2.02
N PHE A 111 -0.92 5.20 -2.54
CA PHE A 111 -0.58 3.83 -2.90
C PHE A 111 0.60 3.78 -3.88
N PHE A 112 0.53 4.53 -4.99
CA PHE A 112 1.58 4.51 -6.00
C PHE A 112 2.89 5.15 -5.53
N PHE A 113 2.85 6.14 -4.65
CA PHE A 113 4.06 6.69 -4.03
C PHE A 113 4.85 5.57 -3.32
N HIS A 114 4.19 4.80 -2.45
CA HIS A 114 4.82 3.74 -1.69
C HIS A 114 5.21 2.54 -2.58
N HIS A 115 4.36 2.15 -3.54
CA HIS A 115 4.66 1.07 -4.48
C HIS A 115 5.89 1.40 -5.36
N THR A 116 5.94 2.62 -5.90
CA THR A 116 7.07 3.10 -6.70
C THR A 116 8.34 3.22 -5.85
N THR A 117 8.22 3.64 -4.60
CA THR A 117 9.36 3.72 -3.67
C THR A 117 9.91 2.33 -3.35
N THR A 118 9.07 1.31 -3.15
CA THR A 118 9.50 -0.08 -3.00
C THR A 118 10.24 -0.57 -4.25
N TYR A 119 9.70 -0.31 -5.46
CA TYR A 119 10.39 -0.61 -6.71
C TYR A 119 11.76 0.07 -6.78
N ALA A 120 11.83 1.37 -6.47
CA ALA A 120 13.07 2.14 -6.50
C ALA A 120 14.11 1.61 -5.51
N LEU A 121 13.71 1.23 -4.29
CA LEU A 121 14.60 0.63 -3.30
C LEU A 121 15.19 -0.69 -3.78
N LEU A 122 14.37 -1.59 -4.32
CA LEU A 122 14.83 -2.87 -4.88
C LEU A 122 15.80 -2.62 -6.04
N ARG A 123 15.44 -1.75 -6.98
CA ARG A 123 16.27 -1.44 -8.15
C ARG A 123 17.59 -0.76 -7.76
N HIS A 124 17.54 0.19 -6.83
CA HIS A 124 18.72 0.90 -6.32
C HIS A 124 19.73 -0.05 -5.65
N ASN A 125 19.23 -1.07 -4.94
CA ASN A 125 20.08 -2.10 -4.32
C ASN A 125 20.51 -3.21 -5.30
N GLY A 126 20.26 -3.07 -6.60
CA GLY A 126 20.78 -3.97 -7.63
C GLY A 126 19.91 -5.20 -7.92
N ILE A 127 18.66 -5.23 -7.46
CA ILE A 127 17.69 -6.23 -7.92
C ILE A 127 17.34 -5.95 -9.38
N ASP A 128 17.36 -7.00 -10.20
CA ASP A 128 17.13 -6.87 -11.63
C ASP A 128 15.64 -6.85 -11.99
N ILE A 129 15.00 -5.73 -11.65
CA ILE A 129 13.62 -5.39 -12.04
C ILE A 129 13.61 -4.18 -12.97
N GLY A 130 12.61 -4.09 -13.83
CA GLY A 130 12.41 -3.01 -14.77
C GLY A 130 10.96 -2.54 -14.83
N LYS A 131 10.68 -1.62 -15.75
CA LYS A 131 9.34 -1.04 -15.94
C LYS A 131 8.26 -2.12 -16.15
N ARG A 132 8.58 -3.24 -16.81
CA ARG A 132 7.62 -4.34 -17.04
C ARG A 132 7.18 -5.00 -15.73
N ASP A 133 8.08 -5.16 -14.76
CA ASP A 133 7.73 -5.73 -13.45
C ASP A 133 6.83 -4.79 -12.64
N PHE A 134 6.97 -3.47 -12.84
CA PHE A 134 6.10 -2.47 -12.23
C PHE A 134 4.72 -2.39 -12.91
N MET A 135 4.68 -2.39 -14.25
CA MET A 135 3.44 -2.24 -15.02
C MET A 135 2.60 -3.53 -15.06
N GLY A 136 3.23 -4.70 -14.85
CA GLY A 136 2.59 -5.99 -14.98
C GLY A 136 2.31 -6.39 -16.43
N ASN A 137 1.39 -7.33 -16.59
CA ASN A 137 0.89 -7.78 -17.89
C ASN A 137 -0.35 -6.96 -18.25
N TYR A 138 -0.41 -6.48 -19.49
CA TYR A 138 -1.55 -5.81 -20.10
C TYR A 138 -1.94 -6.50 -21.40
#